data_AF-A0A939UBN7-F1
#
_entry.id   AF-A0A939UBN7-F1
#
_cell.length_a   1.000
_cell.length_b   1.000
_cell.length_c   1.000
_cell.angle_alpha   90.00
_cell.angle_beta   90.00
_cell.angle_gamma   90.00
#
_symmetry.space_group_name_H-M   'P 1'
#
loop_
_entity.id
_entity.type
_entity.pdbx_description
1 polymer ?
#
loop_
_entity_poly.entity_id
_entity_poly.type
_entity_poly.pdbx_seq_one_letter_code
_entity_poly.pdbx_strand_id
1 'polypeptide(L)'
;MKKLLVTVAAILAIALLTGCPGAPKDTDDAGGNSGSGSGSGTGNNGNGSGGGSGSGTATPTRTKATNKFGEWEGVYEVGDIVFSDGSATPYSNTLSLSDAQKGAAIAIIFYKGTALNNPGVSKTRTLGMGICQSPGPIDWCTAEANAKNLKILTTEVNVRYYSTDSSSKNDGSNNFARIGEFLVNPDKRYDPQEDDTGNPDLYPVFYFAKNYKTYEGSHVAESSFENGWYIPSIAELKELWKSFTTVKAANTLCGGTEFRIRDDGDNILWYWSSSYTNDCDEQSAATINLEDGDASAHKKSLSTSQYYAPKIYGLVIREF
;
A
#
# COMPACT_ATOMS: atom_id res chain seq x y z
N MET A 1 -10.44 33.99 -56.88
CA MET A 1 -8.98 33.75 -57.00
C MET A 1 -8.21 34.80 -56.22
N LYS A 2 -7.92 34.55 -54.94
CA LYS A 2 -7.07 35.40 -54.08
C LYS A 2 -5.99 34.53 -53.47
N LYS A 3 -4.77 35.07 -53.49
CA LYS A 3 -3.49 34.38 -53.37
C LYS A 3 -3.16 33.92 -51.95
N LEU A 4 -2.56 32.73 -51.94
CA LEU A 4 -1.57 32.16 -51.03
C LEU A 4 -0.75 33.15 -50.18
N LEU A 5 -0.61 32.87 -48.89
CA LEU A 5 0.60 33.15 -48.12
C LEU A 5 0.74 32.12 -47.00
N VAL A 6 1.63 31.17 -47.24
CA VAL A 6 2.17 30.20 -46.27
C VAL A 6 3.29 30.92 -45.52
N THR A 7 3.31 30.83 -44.20
CA THR A 7 4.49 31.20 -43.41
C THR A 7 4.74 30.11 -42.39
N VAL A 8 5.77 29.30 -42.69
CA VAL A 8 6.40 28.34 -41.80
C VAL A 8 7.36 29.11 -40.91
N ALA A 9 7.18 29.03 -39.60
CA ALA A 9 8.19 29.47 -38.63
C ALA A 9 8.61 28.25 -37.81
N ALA A 10 9.75 27.68 -38.20
CA ALA A 10 10.51 26.76 -37.36
C ALA A 10 11.24 27.59 -36.30
N ILE A 11 11.00 27.32 -35.02
CA ILE A 11 11.81 27.86 -33.92
C ILE A 11 12.56 26.68 -33.30
N LEU A 12 13.87 26.71 -33.56
CA LEU A 12 14.92 25.93 -32.96
C LEU A 12 15.45 26.72 -31.74
N ALA A 13 15.40 26.15 -30.54
CA ALA A 13 16.10 26.66 -29.36
C ALA A 13 16.54 25.46 -28.51
N ILE A 14 17.75 24.96 -28.75
CA ILE A 14 18.96 25.15 -27.92
C ILE A 14 18.79 24.58 -26.51
N ALA A 15 19.33 23.38 -26.34
CA ALA A 15 19.60 22.75 -25.05
C ALA A 15 20.67 23.55 -24.30
N LEU A 16 20.31 24.06 -23.13
CA LEU A 16 21.26 24.54 -22.12
C LEU A 16 21.40 23.44 -21.06
N LEU A 17 22.47 22.66 -21.18
CA LEU A 17 23.05 21.88 -20.10
C LEU A 17 23.68 22.84 -19.09
N THR A 18 23.05 23.02 -17.93
CA THR A 18 23.71 23.61 -16.76
C THR A 18 23.82 22.54 -15.67
N GLY A 19 25.05 22.14 -15.39
CA GLY A 19 25.42 21.15 -14.40
C GLY A 19 25.01 21.54 -12.99
N CYS A 20 24.56 20.54 -12.24
CA CYS A 20 24.29 20.64 -10.82
C CYS A 20 25.64 20.72 -10.07
N PRO A 21 25.90 21.76 -9.24
CA PRO A 21 27.09 21.79 -8.42
C PRO A 21 27.00 20.75 -7.29
N GLY A 22 28.10 20.03 -7.08
CA GLY A 22 28.23 18.91 -6.17
C GLY A 22 27.91 19.21 -4.72
N ALA A 23 27.36 18.20 -4.06
CA ALA A 23 27.20 18.17 -2.61
C ALA A 23 28.57 18.23 -1.91
N PRO A 24 28.70 18.98 -0.81
CA PRO A 24 29.90 18.92 0.02
C PRO A 24 30.00 17.56 0.72
N LYS A 25 31.22 17.02 0.72
CA LYS A 25 31.64 15.89 1.54
C LYS A 25 31.71 16.37 2.99
N ASP A 26 30.91 15.77 3.87
CA ASP A 26 31.18 15.82 5.30
C ASP A 26 32.31 14.83 5.61
N THR A 27 33.46 15.39 5.94
CA THR A 27 34.59 14.72 6.57
C THR A 27 34.35 14.67 8.08
N ASP A 28 34.54 13.48 8.64
CA ASP A 28 35.02 13.14 9.99
C ASP A 28 35.07 14.27 11.03
N ASP A 29 34.39 14.07 12.16
CA ASP A 29 35.00 14.41 13.44
C ASP A 29 34.62 13.43 14.55
N ALA A 30 35.66 12.78 15.06
CA ALA A 30 35.64 11.88 16.20
C ALA A 30 35.67 12.71 17.49
N GLY A 31 34.61 12.64 18.29
CA GLY A 31 34.54 13.24 19.62
C GLY A 31 34.13 12.19 20.64
N GLY A 32 35.12 11.53 21.24
CA GLY A 32 34.89 10.60 22.35
C GLY A 32 34.40 11.32 23.60
N ASN A 33 33.47 10.70 24.33
CA ASN A 33 33.37 10.91 25.76
C ASN A 33 32.88 9.64 26.45
N SER A 34 33.82 8.97 27.13
CA SER A 34 33.59 7.82 27.98
C SER A 34 33.18 8.29 29.38
N GLY A 35 31.94 8.04 29.77
CA GLY A 35 31.47 8.18 31.16
C GLY A 35 31.32 6.80 31.80
N SER A 36 32.28 6.40 32.62
CA SER A 36 32.25 5.20 33.46
C SER A 36 31.51 5.49 34.78
N GLY A 37 30.35 4.86 34.97
CA GLY A 37 29.59 4.87 36.22
C GLY A 37 29.69 3.52 36.92
N SER A 38 30.45 3.48 38.02
CA SER A 38 30.64 2.31 38.87
C SER A 38 29.46 2.16 39.85
N GLY A 39 28.63 1.14 39.65
CA GLY A 39 27.57 0.75 40.59
C GLY A 39 27.91 -0.59 41.25
N SER A 40 28.33 -0.53 42.52
CA SER A 40 28.53 -1.68 43.40
C SER A 40 27.20 -2.19 43.93
N GLY A 41 26.90 -3.48 43.71
CA GLY A 41 25.73 -4.17 44.26
C GLY A 41 26.07 -5.61 44.63
N THR A 42 26.02 -5.90 45.93
CA THR A 42 26.32 -7.16 46.61
C THR A 42 25.11 -8.09 46.73
N GLY A 43 25.34 -9.40 46.61
CA GLY A 43 24.45 -10.50 47.04
C GLY A 43 23.60 -11.07 45.89
N ASN A 44 23.33 -12.37 45.77
CA ASN A 44 23.47 -13.48 46.71
C ASN A 44 23.49 -14.83 45.95
N ASN A 45 24.12 -15.84 46.55
CA ASN A 45 24.17 -17.23 46.09
C ASN A 45 22.77 -17.85 45.90
N GLY A 46 22.57 -18.57 44.79
CA GLY A 46 21.39 -19.40 44.54
C GLY A 46 21.69 -20.47 43.51
N ASN A 47 22.24 -21.60 43.97
CA ASN A 47 22.42 -22.82 43.21
C ASN A 47 21.05 -23.49 43.00
N GLY A 48 20.61 -23.68 41.76
CA GLY A 48 19.36 -24.34 41.41
C GLY A 48 19.41 -24.90 40.01
N SER A 49 19.64 -26.21 39.92
CA SER A 49 19.63 -27.01 38.70
C SER A 49 18.22 -27.53 38.43
N GLY A 50 17.79 -27.48 37.16
CA GLY A 50 16.51 -27.99 36.64
C GLY A 50 16.07 -27.10 35.48
N GLY A 51 16.09 -27.49 34.20
CA GLY A 51 15.69 -28.78 33.65
C GLY A 51 14.27 -28.61 33.10
N GLY A 52 14.16 -28.28 31.80
CA GLY A 52 12.87 -28.27 31.09
C GLY A 52 12.62 -27.04 30.22
N SER A 53 13.33 -26.92 29.10
CA SER A 53 12.93 -26.02 28.01
C SER A 53 11.77 -26.65 27.24
N GLY A 54 10.57 -26.59 27.82
CA GLY A 54 9.32 -26.90 27.13
C GLY A 54 8.90 -25.69 26.29
N SER A 55 9.25 -25.69 25.01
CA SER A 55 8.62 -24.82 23.99
C SER A 55 7.18 -25.27 23.77
N GLY A 56 6.30 -24.96 24.73
CA GLY A 56 4.87 -25.12 24.57
C GLY A 56 4.34 -23.97 23.72
N THR A 57 4.18 -24.20 22.42
CA THR A 57 3.32 -23.38 21.57
C THR A 57 1.88 -23.60 22.07
N ALA A 58 1.47 -22.80 23.05
CA ALA A 58 0.09 -22.78 23.49
C ALA A 58 -0.75 -22.18 22.36
N THR A 59 -1.32 -23.05 21.52
CA THR A 59 -2.38 -22.67 20.60
C THR A 59 -3.58 -22.25 21.46
N PRO A 60 -3.98 -20.97 21.48
CA PRO A 60 -5.13 -20.55 22.26
C PRO A 60 -6.35 -21.33 21.81
N THR A 61 -7.04 -21.98 22.75
CA THR A 61 -8.28 -22.70 22.49
C THR A 61 -9.36 -21.67 22.17
N ARG A 62 -9.67 -21.50 20.88
CA ARG A 62 -10.68 -20.57 20.40
C ARG A 62 -12.01 -21.31 20.19
N THR A 63 -13.13 -20.61 20.38
CA THR A 63 -14.48 -21.18 20.32
C THR A 63 -15.01 -21.19 18.88
N LYS A 64 -15.42 -22.37 18.41
CA LYS A 64 -15.91 -22.63 17.06
C LYS A 64 -17.34 -22.10 16.87
N ALA A 65 -17.59 -21.30 15.83
CA ALA A 65 -18.94 -20.86 15.47
C ALA A 65 -19.74 -21.99 14.78
N THR A 66 -21.01 -22.15 15.11
CA THR A 66 -21.83 -23.30 14.67
C THR A 66 -22.55 -23.10 13.32
N ASN A 67 -22.60 -21.88 12.76
CA ASN A 67 -23.47 -21.58 11.60
C ASN A 67 -22.83 -20.66 10.52
N LYS A 68 -21.50 -20.65 10.33
CA LYS A 68 -20.79 -19.70 9.44
C LYS A 68 -19.83 -20.38 8.46
N PHE A 69 -19.49 -19.72 7.34
CA PHE A 69 -18.56 -20.24 6.30
C PHE A 69 -17.17 -20.59 6.87
N GLY A 70 -16.78 -19.93 7.96
CA GLY A 70 -15.56 -20.14 8.72
C GLY A 70 -15.81 -20.40 10.21
N GLU A 71 -14.72 -20.65 10.94
CA GLU A 71 -14.79 -21.15 12.32
C GLU A 71 -14.80 -20.02 13.37
N TRP A 72 -14.42 -18.78 13.02
CA TRP A 72 -14.09 -17.71 13.97
C TRP A 72 -14.84 -16.39 13.74
N GLU A 73 -15.25 -15.70 14.80
CA GLU A 73 -15.68 -14.29 14.75
C GLU A 73 -14.74 -13.40 15.60
N GLY A 74 -14.33 -12.24 15.08
CA GLY A 74 -13.82 -11.12 15.89
C GLY A 74 -12.35 -11.16 16.34
N VAL A 75 -11.58 -12.20 16.04
CA VAL A 75 -10.11 -12.19 16.24
C VAL A 75 -9.42 -12.83 15.05
N TYR A 76 -9.05 -12.01 14.06
CA TYR A 76 -8.31 -12.49 12.90
C TYR A 76 -6.79 -12.48 13.14
N GLU A 77 -6.07 -13.36 12.45
CA GLU A 77 -4.61 -13.48 12.43
C GLU A 77 -4.07 -13.40 11.00
N VAL A 78 -2.78 -13.10 10.86
CA VAL A 78 -2.11 -13.07 9.54
C VAL A 78 -2.22 -14.44 8.87
N GLY A 79 -2.73 -14.46 7.64
CA GLY A 79 -3.03 -15.66 6.86
C GLY A 79 -4.49 -16.12 6.95
N ASP A 80 -5.32 -15.53 7.79
CA ASP A 80 -6.75 -15.86 7.84
C ASP A 80 -7.47 -15.43 6.56
N ILE A 81 -8.31 -16.34 6.05
CA ILE A 81 -9.27 -16.09 4.97
C ILE A 81 -10.56 -15.61 5.61
N VAL A 82 -10.98 -14.38 5.32
CA VAL A 82 -12.23 -13.78 5.83
C VAL A 82 -13.35 -13.98 4.82
N PHE A 83 -14.54 -14.35 5.32
CA PHE A 83 -15.75 -14.55 4.54
C PHE A 83 -16.75 -13.40 4.72
N SER A 84 -17.71 -13.29 3.81
CA SER A 84 -18.73 -12.22 3.76
C SER A 84 -19.67 -12.19 4.97
N ASP A 85 -19.79 -13.30 5.72
CA ASP A 85 -20.53 -13.38 6.99
C ASP A 85 -19.68 -12.94 8.21
N GLY A 86 -18.46 -12.47 7.96
CA GLY A 86 -17.48 -12.02 8.93
C GLY A 86 -16.71 -13.15 9.63
N SER A 87 -17.00 -14.40 9.30
CA SER A 87 -16.20 -15.50 9.80
C SER A 87 -14.83 -15.57 9.12
N ALA A 88 -13.91 -16.33 9.71
CA ALA A 88 -12.64 -16.61 9.06
C ALA A 88 -12.16 -18.04 9.26
N THR A 89 -11.24 -18.47 8.40
CA THR A 89 -10.53 -19.75 8.49
C THR A 89 -9.03 -19.52 8.26
N PRO A 90 -8.14 -20.03 9.12
CA PRO A 90 -6.70 -19.92 8.95
C PRO A 90 -6.25 -20.66 7.69
N TYR A 91 -5.45 -20.00 6.86
CA TYR A 91 -4.83 -20.67 5.73
C TYR A 91 -3.84 -21.75 6.22
N SER A 92 -3.85 -22.89 5.51
CA SER A 92 -2.79 -23.90 5.58
C SER A 92 -2.66 -24.59 4.23
N ASN A 93 -1.50 -25.16 3.93
CA ASN A 93 -1.26 -25.85 2.66
C ASN A 93 -2.14 -27.11 2.45
N THR A 94 -2.82 -27.58 3.50
CA THR A 94 -3.76 -28.71 3.46
C THR A 94 -5.22 -28.26 3.54
N LEU A 95 -5.49 -26.95 3.66
CA LEU A 95 -6.84 -26.42 3.70
C LEU A 95 -7.49 -26.65 2.33
N SER A 96 -8.76 -27.08 2.35
CA SER A 96 -9.61 -27.14 1.17
C SER A 96 -10.89 -26.37 1.46
N LEU A 97 -11.30 -25.53 0.51
CA LEU A 97 -12.55 -24.77 0.58
C LEU A 97 -13.57 -25.37 -0.40
N SER A 98 -14.81 -25.48 0.05
CA SER A 98 -15.95 -25.74 -0.83
C SER A 98 -16.18 -24.54 -1.78
N ASP A 99 -16.89 -24.77 -2.88
CA ASP A 99 -17.21 -23.68 -3.83
C ASP A 99 -18.04 -22.57 -3.18
N ALA A 100 -18.92 -22.93 -2.24
CA ALA A 100 -19.67 -21.96 -1.45
C ALA A 100 -18.76 -21.09 -0.57
N GLN A 101 -17.72 -21.67 0.03
CA GLN A 101 -16.73 -20.91 0.81
C GLN A 101 -15.87 -20.01 -0.08
N LYS A 102 -15.46 -20.48 -1.26
CA LYS A 102 -14.72 -19.64 -2.22
C LYS A 102 -15.56 -18.44 -2.67
N GLY A 103 -16.84 -18.67 -3.00
CA GLY A 103 -17.79 -17.61 -3.34
C GLY A 103 -18.18 -16.69 -2.18
N ALA A 104 -17.78 -17.02 -0.95
CA ALA A 104 -17.98 -16.18 0.23
C ALA A 104 -16.70 -15.50 0.71
N ALA A 105 -15.51 -15.89 0.22
CA ALA A 105 -14.25 -15.29 0.63
C ALA A 105 -14.17 -13.85 0.12
N ILE A 106 -13.71 -12.92 0.96
CA ILE A 106 -13.66 -11.49 0.66
C ILE A 106 -12.27 -10.87 0.89
N ALA A 107 -11.48 -11.42 1.82
CA ALA A 107 -10.18 -10.86 2.16
C ALA A 107 -9.23 -11.90 2.73
N ILE A 108 -7.92 -11.62 2.63
CA ILE A 108 -6.87 -12.33 3.34
C ILE A 108 -6.19 -11.36 4.31
N ILE A 109 -6.11 -11.70 5.59
CA ILE A 109 -5.41 -10.89 6.58
C ILE A 109 -3.91 -10.97 6.33
N PHE A 110 -3.27 -9.83 6.13
CA PHE A 110 -1.82 -9.76 5.88
C PHE A 110 -1.07 -9.05 7.01
N TYR A 111 -1.78 -8.30 7.86
CA TYR A 111 -1.18 -7.52 8.93
C TYR A 111 -2.03 -7.52 10.19
N LYS A 112 -1.35 -7.64 11.34
CA LYS A 112 -1.90 -7.38 12.67
C LYS A 112 -0.82 -6.76 13.55
N GLY A 113 -1.05 -5.53 14.03
CA GLY A 113 -0.06 -4.84 14.84
C GLY A 113 -0.34 -3.35 15.02
N THR A 114 0.60 -2.65 15.64
CA THR A 114 0.50 -1.22 15.97
C THR A 114 1.43 -0.33 15.14
N ALA A 115 2.34 -0.91 14.36
CA ALA A 115 3.33 -0.18 13.57
C ALA A 115 2.71 0.64 12.43
N LEU A 116 1.54 0.23 11.92
CA LEU A 116 0.82 0.95 10.86
C LEU A 116 -0.17 1.99 11.38
N ASN A 117 -0.05 2.41 12.63
CA ASN A 117 -0.82 3.52 13.18
C ASN A 117 -0.22 4.88 12.81
N ASN A 118 -1.07 5.89 12.81
CA ASN A 118 -0.63 7.29 12.87
C ASN A 118 0.08 7.59 14.21
N PRO A 119 0.92 8.65 14.28
CA PRO A 119 1.67 8.96 15.48
C PRO A 119 0.74 9.18 16.67
N GLY A 120 1.09 8.61 17.83
CA GLY A 120 0.31 8.75 19.06
C GLY A 120 -0.89 7.79 19.18
N VAL A 121 -1.16 6.96 18.17
CA VAL A 121 -2.19 5.91 18.23
C VAL A 121 -1.54 4.56 18.53
N SER A 122 -2.04 3.87 19.57
CA SER A 122 -1.53 2.56 20.02
C SER A 122 -2.49 1.39 19.78
N LYS A 123 -3.52 1.59 18.93
CA LYS A 123 -4.53 0.59 18.61
C LYS A 123 -3.91 -0.55 17.77
N THR A 124 -4.19 -1.81 18.09
CA THR A 124 -3.87 -2.90 17.15
C THR A 124 -4.78 -2.79 15.94
N ARG A 125 -4.18 -2.60 14.76
CA ARG A 125 -4.88 -2.67 13.46
C ARG A 125 -4.81 -4.09 12.93
N THR A 126 -5.89 -4.54 12.29
CA THR A 126 -5.96 -5.80 11.56
C THR A 126 -6.34 -5.46 10.13
N LEU A 127 -5.44 -5.71 9.18
CA LEU A 127 -5.64 -5.32 7.78
C LEU A 127 -5.79 -6.56 6.92
N GLY A 128 -6.87 -6.55 6.13
CA GLY A 128 -7.16 -7.55 5.11
C GLY A 128 -7.02 -6.96 3.72
N MET A 129 -6.45 -7.75 2.84
CA MET A 129 -6.32 -7.45 1.42
C MET A 129 -7.48 -8.08 0.66
N GLY A 130 -8.11 -7.32 -0.23
CA GLY A 130 -9.19 -7.84 -1.07
C GLY A 130 -8.71 -8.94 -2.01
N ILE A 131 -9.56 -9.93 -2.30
CA ILE A 131 -9.18 -11.13 -3.08
C ILE A 131 -9.11 -10.90 -4.60
N CYS A 132 -9.66 -9.79 -5.09
CA CYS A 132 -9.51 -9.34 -6.48
C CYS A 132 -8.79 -7.99 -6.59
N GLN A 133 -8.08 -7.80 -7.70
CA GLN A 133 -7.36 -6.59 -8.08
C GLN A 133 -8.07 -5.88 -9.24
N SER A 134 -7.57 -4.72 -9.68
CA SER A 134 -8.10 -4.06 -10.88
C SER A 134 -8.03 -5.00 -12.10
N PRO A 135 -9.05 -5.00 -12.98
CA PRO A 135 -9.13 -5.95 -14.11
C PRO A 135 -8.00 -5.77 -15.14
N GLY A 136 -7.34 -4.62 -15.12
CA GLY A 136 -6.14 -4.33 -15.91
C GLY A 136 -5.30 -3.25 -15.24
N PRO A 137 -4.20 -2.85 -15.89
CA PRO A 137 -3.45 -1.67 -15.49
C PRO A 137 -4.37 -0.44 -15.42
N ILE A 138 -4.16 0.39 -14.41
CA ILE A 138 -5.04 1.52 -14.09
C ILE A 138 -4.20 2.75 -13.77
N ASP A 139 -4.70 3.93 -14.11
CA ASP A 139 -4.02 5.18 -13.74
C ASP A 139 -4.22 5.47 -12.25
N TRP A 140 -3.21 6.09 -11.64
CA TRP A 140 -3.34 6.67 -10.30
C TRP A 140 -4.26 7.90 -10.35
N CYS A 141 -3.97 8.81 -11.29
CA CYS A 141 -4.87 9.87 -11.74
C CYS A 141 -4.57 10.21 -13.20
N THR A 142 -5.54 10.79 -13.91
CA THR A 142 -5.38 11.14 -15.33
C THR A 142 -4.62 12.46 -15.53
N ALA A 143 -4.45 12.84 -16.80
CA ALA A 143 -3.70 14.02 -17.17
C ALA A 143 -4.42 15.34 -16.85
N GLU A 144 -5.73 15.26 -16.62
CA GLU A 144 -6.68 16.35 -16.40
C GLU A 144 -6.98 16.57 -14.91
N ALA A 145 -6.58 15.64 -14.04
CA ALA A 145 -6.82 15.72 -12.60
C ALA A 145 -6.07 16.91 -11.96
N ASN A 146 -6.74 17.63 -11.07
CA ASN A 146 -6.18 18.82 -10.42
C ASN A 146 -4.93 18.45 -9.59
N ALA A 147 -4.91 17.27 -8.95
CA ALA A 147 -3.77 16.82 -8.15
C ALA A 147 -2.60 16.21 -8.95
N LYS A 148 -2.69 16.17 -10.29
CA LYS A 148 -1.68 15.53 -11.14
C LYS A 148 -0.29 16.12 -10.92
N ASN A 149 -0.18 17.46 -10.97
CA ASN A 149 1.09 18.18 -10.82
C ASN A 149 1.30 18.71 -9.40
N LEU A 150 0.46 18.32 -8.44
CA LEU A 150 0.62 18.80 -7.08
C LEU A 150 1.70 18.02 -6.36
N LYS A 151 2.65 18.77 -5.81
CA LYS A 151 3.57 18.28 -4.80
C LYS A 151 2.86 18.33 -3.45
N ILE A 152 2.21 17.24 -3.08
CA ILE A 152 1.63 17.11 -1.75
C ILE A 152 2.78 16.94 -0.76
N LEU A 153 3.16 18.06 -0.15
CA LEU A 153 4.30 18.19 0.76
C LEU A 153 3.93 17.91 2.21
N THR A 154 2.67 17.62 2.50
CA THR A 154 2.27 17.15 3.81
C THR A 154 3.08 15.90 4.13
N THR A 155 3.79 15.92 5.26
CA THR A 155 4.66 14.83 5.74
C THR A 155 3.93 13.51 5.92
N GLU A 156 2.60 13.53 5.84
CA GLU A 156 1.72 12.41 6.10
C GLU A 156 1.42 11.54 4.87
N VAL A 157 1.59 12.08 3.65
CA VAL A 157 1.35 11.33 2.40
C VAL A 157 2.62 11.16 1.58
N ASN A 158 3.69 11.89 1.93
CA ASN A 158 4.93 11.96 1.18
C ASN A 158 5.96 10.93 1.65
N VAL A 159 6.42 10.06 0.75
CA VAL A 159 7.45 9.05 1.01
C VAL A 159 8.71 9.44 0.25
N ARG A 160 9.79 9.67 1.00
CA ARG A 160 11.14 9.70 0.44
C ARG A 160 11.67 8.27 0.46
N TYR A 161 12.16 7.78 -0.68
CA TYR A 161 12.47 6.36 -0.96
C TYR A 161 13.30 5.63 0.12
N TYR A 162 14.09 6.38 0.88
CA TYR A 162 15.04 5.86 1.86
C TYR A 162 14.79 6.32 3.31
N SER A 163 13.69 7.04 3.56
CA SER A 163 13.38 7.52 4.92
C SER A 163 12.69 6.41 5.72
N THR A 164 13.41 5.84 6.69
CA THR A 164 12.86 4.99 7.76
C THR A 164 11.98 5.77 8.75
N ASP A 165 11.86 7.09 8.58
CA ASP A 165 11.14 7.99 9.46
C ASP A 165 9.65 8.00 9.08
N SER A 166 8.92 7.17 9.84
CA SER A 166 7.72 6.45 9.44
C SER A 166 6.57 6.65 10.44
N SER A 167 6.42 7.85 11.00
CA SER A 167 5.33 8.06 11.96
C SER A 167 4.02 8.47 11.31
N SER A 168 4.01 9.29 10.25
CA SER A 168 2.78 9.86 9.67
C SER A 168 2.30 9.21 8.36
N LYS A 169 2.94 8.14 7.87
CA LYS A 169 2.86 7.69 6.46
C LYS A 169 2.29 6.28 6.27
N ASN A 170 1.68 5.72 7.31
CA ASN A 170 1.44 4.28 7.40
C ASN A 170 -0.01 3.85 7.17
N ASP A 171 -0.90 4.81 6.94
CA ASP A 171 -2.34 4.57 6.89
C ASP A 171 -2.94 5.13 5.58
N GLY A 172 -3.11 4.24 4.61
CA GLY A 172 -3.63 4.57 3.29
C GLY A 172 -5.09 5.04 3.32
N SER A 173 -5.84 4.73 4.37
CA SER A 173 -7.28 5.05 4.45
C SER A 173 -7.54 6.56 4.44
N ASN A 174 -6.60 7.33 4.97
CA ASN A 174 -6.68 8.78 5.08
C ASN A 174 -6.01 9.52 3.91
N ASN A 175 -5.15 8.83 3.16
CA ASN A 175 -4.35 9.47 2.12
C ASN A 175 -5.20 10.10 1.02
N PHE A 176 -6.30 9.46 0.60
CA PHE A 176 -7.14 10.01 -0.48
C PHE A 176 -7.92 11.25 -0.06
N ALA A 177 -8.51 11.24 1.14
CA ALA A 177 -9.24 12.40 1.67
C ALA A 177 -8.33 13.63 1.78
N ARG A 178 -7.07 13.42 2.21
CA ARG A 178 -6.06 14.49 2.32
C ARG A 178 -5.71 15.14 0.99
N ILE A 179 -5.89 14.44 -0.14
CA ILE A 179 -5.69 15.03 -1.46
C ILE A 179 -6.77 16.08 -1.75
N GLY A 180 -8.03 15.73 -1.50
CA GLY A 180 -9.16 16.66 -1.65
C GLY A 180 -9.01 17.86 -0.72
N GLU A 181 -8.63 17.62 0.55
CA GLU A 181 -8.36 18.70 1.51
C GLU A 181 -7.24 19.64 1.04
N PHE A 182 -6.14 19.08 0.51
CA PHE A 182 -5.02 19.86 -0.01
C PHE A 182 -5.37 20.65 -1.28
N LEU A 183 -6.24 20.12 -2.14
CA LEU A 183 -6.72 20.82 -3.33
C LEU A 183 -7.47 22.10 -2.96
N VAL A 184 -8.37 22.01 -1.98
CA VAL A 184 -9.21 23.14 -1.54
C VAL A 184 -8.44 24.13 -0.68
N ASN A 185 -7.52 23.64 0.16
CA ASN A 185 -6.75 24.47 1.10
C ASN A 185 -5.25 24.20 0.97
N PRO A 186 -4.63 24.54 -0.17
CA PRO A 186 -3.22 24.30 -0.35
C PRO A 186 -2.37 25.19 0.55
N ASP A 187 -1.13 24.78 0.77
CA ASP A 187 -0.09 25.71 1.25
C ASP A 187 -0.01 26.95 0.34
N LYS A 188 0.52 28.05 0.87
CA LYS A 188 0.74 29.36 0.17
C LYS A 188 1.50 29.29 -1.18
N ARG A 189 1.93 28.11 -1.60
CA ARG A 189 2.64 27.83 -2.85
C ARG A 189 1.72 27.54 -4.03
N TYR A 190 0.45 27.23 -3.79
CA TYR A 190 -0.51 26.89 -4.85
C TYR A 190 -1.80 27.68 -4.69
N ASP A 191 -2.46 27.95 -5.82
CA ASP A 191 -3.81 28.48 -5.83
C ASP A 191 -4.80 27.35 -5.50
N PRO A 192 -5.82 27.60 -4.66
CA PRO A 192 -6.89 26.65 -4.40
C PRO A 192 -7.52 26.12 -5.70
N GLN A 193 -7.75 24.82 -5.74
CA GLN A 193 -8.44 24.12 -6.81
C GLN A 193 -9.76 23.54 -6.27
N GLU A 194 -10.66 23.19 -7.17
CA GLU A 194 -11.83 22.37 -6.82
C GLU A 194 -11.38 20.95 -6.43
N ASP A 195 -12.05 20.36 -5.43
CA ASP A 195 -11.88 18.95 -5.11
C ASP A 195 -12.56 18.08 -6.17
N ASP A 196 -11.74 17.53 -7.07
CA ASP A 196 -12.17 16.63 -8.13
C ASP A 196 -11.89 15.15 -7.81
N THR A 197 -11.48 14.83 -6.57
CA THR A 197 -11.17 13.45 -6.12
C THR A 197 -12.40 12.53 -6.10
N GLY A 198 -13.60 13.08 -6.24
CA GLY A 198 -14.83 12.32 -6.45
C GLY A 198 -15.02 11.80 -7.88
N ASN A 199 -14.26 12.28 -8.86
CA ASN A 199 -14.50 12.00 -10.26
C ASN A 199 -13.82 10.68 -10.73
N PRO A 200 -14.58 9.66 -11.17
CA PRO A 200 -14.03 8.40 -11.67
C PRO A 200 -13.08 8.56 -12.85
N ASP A 201 -13.37 9.51 -13.74
CA ASP A 201 -12.61 9.73 -14.96
C ASP A 201 -11.27 10.43 -14.68
N LEU A 202 -11.08 10.95 -13.47
CA LEU A 202 -9.86 11.65 -13.05
C LEU A 202 -9.02 10.82 -12.07
N TYR A 203 -9.65 9.99 -11.23
CA TYR A 203 -8.99 9.20 -10.18
C TYR A 203 -9.39 7.71 -10.23
N PRO A 204 -9.07 6.99 -11.31
CA PRO A 204 -9.64 5.67 -11.55
C PRO A 204 -9.21 4.62 -10.51
N VAL A 205 -7.96 4.63 -10.02
CA VAL A 205 -7.53 3.69 -8.96
C VAL A 205 -8.30 3.88 -7.65
N PHE A 206 -8.61 5.13 -7.29
CA PHE A 206 -9.37 5.43 -6.08
C PHE A 206 -10.85 5.13 -6.24
N TYR A 207 -11.39 5.35 -7.45
CA TYR A 207 -12.74 4.93 -7.79
C TYR A 207 -12.89 3.40 -7.70
N PHE A 208 -11.89 2.64 -8.18
CA PHE A 208 -11.84 1.19 -8.00
C PHE A 208 -11.95 0.80 -6.53
N ALA A 209 -11.19 1.44 -5.64
CA ALA A 209 -11.26 1.16 -4.21
C ALA A 209 -12.63 1.48 -3.59
N LYS A 210 -13.17 2.67 -3.87
CA LYS A 210 -14.48 3.10 -3.33
C LYS A 210 -15.63 2.22 -3.82
N ASN A 211 -15.52 1.67 -5.02
CA ASN A 211 -16.56 0.85 -5.66
C ASN A 211 -16.19 -0.62 -5.70
N TYR A 212 -15.28 -1.09 -4.83
CA TYR A 212 -14.78 -2.46 -4.87
C TYR A 212 -15.89 -3.52 -4.94
N LYS A 213 -17.01 -3.27 -4.25
CA LYS A 213 -18.21 -4.12 -4.26
C LYS A 213 -18.83 -4.40 -5.63
N THR A 214 -18.61 -3.53 -6.62
CA THR A 214 -19.17 -3.70 -7.97
C THR A 214 -18.26 -4.53 -8.88
N TYR A 215 -17.04 -4.86 -8.43
CA TYR A 215 -16.10 -5.64 -9.23
C TYR A 215 -16.34 -7.14 -9.05
N GLU A 216 -16.32 -7.84 -10.18
CA GLU A 216 -16.46 -9.29 -10.23
C GLU A 216 -15.38 -9.96 -9.36
N GLY A 217 -15.79 -10.99 -8.60
CA GLY A 217 -14.91 -11.71 -7.67
C GLY A 217 -14.62 -11.00 -6.34
N SER A 218 -15.17 -9.81 -6.08
CA SER A 218 -14.99 -9.15 -4.77
C SER A 218 -15.80 -9.80 -3.65
N HIS A 219 -16.99 -10.34 -3.97
CA HIS A 219 -17.94 -11.00 -3.05
C HIS A 219 -18.39 -10.17 -1.83
N VAL A 220 -18.11 -8.85 -1.81
CA VAL A 220 -18.47 -7.99 -0.67
C VAL A 220 -19.82 -7.30 -0.81
N ALA A 221 -20.44 -7.30 -1.99
CA ALA A 221 -21.76 -6.69 -2.20
C ALA A 221 -22.81 -7.26 -1.22
N GLU A 222 -23.67 -6.39 -0.69
CA GLU A 222 -24.74 -6.75 0.27
C GLU A 222 -24.24 -7.34 1.62
N SER A 223 -22.92 -7.34 1.86
CA SER A 223 -22.33 -7.72 3.15
C SER A 223 -22.06 -6.50 4.04
N SER A 224 -21.77 -6.72 5.32
CA SER A 224 -21.25 -5.65 6.20
C SER A 224 -19.84 -5.16 5.81
N PHE A 225 -19.21 -5.81 4.84
CA PHE A 225 -17.88 -5.53 4.32
C PHE A 225 -17.92 -4.77 2.98
N GLU A 226 -19.09 -4.35 2.49
CA GLU A 226 -19.20 -3.70 1.18
C GLU A 226 -18.46 -2.35 1.08
N ASN A 227 -18.20 -1.69 2.22
CA ASN A 227 -17.59 -0.36 2.32
C ASN A 227 -16.28 -0.40 3.15
N GLY A 228 -15.50 0.68 3.05
CA GLY A 228 -14.26 0.86 3.82
C GLY A 228 -13.00 0.34 3.12
N TRP A 229 -13.09 0.00 1.83
CA TRP A 229 -11.96 -0.38 0.99
C TRP A 229 -11.20 0.85 0.51
N TYR A 230 -9.87 0.78 0.54
CA TYR A 230 -9.00 1.89 0.16
C TYR A 230 -7.70 1.41 -0.50
N ILE A 231 -7.02 2.31 -1.21
CA ILE A 231 -5.70 2.05 -1.79
C ILE A 231 -4.64 2.12 -0.69
N PRO A 232 -3.86 1.05 -0.47
CA PRO A 232 -2.90 0.98 0.62
C PRO A 232 -1.81 2.06 0.50
N SER A 233 -1.29 2.52 1.63
CA SER A 233 -0.03 3.25 1.68
C SER A 233 1.15 2.34 1.28
N ILE A 234 2.30 2.93 0.95
CA ILE A 234 3.50 2.13 0.66
C ILE A 234 3.95 1.30 1.87
N ALA A 235 3.69 1.76 3.10
CA ALA A 235 4.04 1.04 4.32
C ALA A 235 3.14 -0.20 4.51
N GLU A 236 1.84 -0.06 4.28
CA GLU A 236 0.90 -1.18 4.26
C GLU A 236 1.28 -2.21 3.19
N LEU A 237 1.66 -1.74 1.99
CA LEU A 237 2.17 -2.61 0.92
C LEU A 237 3.47 -3.33 1.30
N LYS A 238 4.38 -2.70 2.05
CA LYS A 238 5.59 -3.35 2.57
C LYS A 238 5.27 -4.44 3.59
N GLU A 239 4.25 -4.25 4.43
CA GLU A 239 3.80 -5.31 5.34
C GLU A 239 3.11 -6.46 4.59
N LEU A 240 2.33 -6.15 3.54
CA LEU A 240 1.79 -7.16 2.64
C LEU A 240 2.90 -7.97 1.97
N TRP A 241 3.95 -7.31 1.47
CA TRP A 241 5.11 -7.99 0.86
C TRP A 241 5.75 -9.02 1.81
N LYS A 242 5.94 -8.68 3.09
CA LYS A 242 6.52 -9.61 4.09
C LYS A 242 5.71 -10.90 4.27
N SER A 243 4.41 -10.86 4.02
CA SER A 243 3.48 -12.00 4.12
C SER A 243 3.03 -12.52 2.75
N PHE A 244 3.61 -12.01 1.65
CA PHE A 244 3.07 -12.18 0.30
C PHE A 244 2.98 -13.63 -0.13
N THR A 245 3.95 -14.49 0.21
CA THR A 245 3.90 -15.91 -0.12
C THR A 245 2.65 -16.60 0.45
N THR A 246 2.34 -16.34 1.73
CA THR A 246 1.16 -16.90 2.40
C THR A 246 -0.12 -16.30 1.83
N VAL A 247 -0.15 -14.97 1.68
CA VAL A 247 -1.33 -14.25 1.17
C VAL A 247 -1.65 -14.66 -0.27
N LYS A 248 -0.64 -14.79 -1.13
CA LYS A 248 -0.79 -15.28 -2.52
C LYS A 248 -1.39 -16.68 -2.55
N ALA A 249 -0.86 -17.60 -1.75
CA ALA A 249 -1.35 -18.98 -1.73
C ALA A 249 -2.80 -19.06 -1.21
N ALA A 250 -3.13 -18.31 -0.15
CA ALA A 250 -4.49 -18.21 0.37
C ALA A 250 -5.46 -17.59 -0.65
N ASN A 251 -5.03 -16.54 -1.35
CA ASN A 251 -5.83 -15.89 -2.39
C ASN A 251 -6.14 -16.85 -3.55
N THR A 252 -5.15 -17.60 -4.03
CA THR A 252 -5.33 -18.63 -5.05
C THR A 252 -6.31 -19.72 -4.58
N LEU A 253 -6.19 -20.18 -3.33
CA LEU A 253 -7.12 -21.18 -2.76
C LEU A 253 -8.58 -20.69 -2.76
N CYS A 254 -8.79 -19.40 -2.52
CA CYS A 254 -10.11 -18.77 -2.50
C CYS A 254 -10.70 -18.54 -3.91
N GLY A 255 -9.95 -18.80 -4.98
CA GLY A 255 -10.36 -18.42 -6.34
C GLY A 255 -10.26 -16.91 -6.60
N GLY A 256 -9.45 -16.19 -5.81
CA GLY A 256 -9.17 -14.79 -6.03
C GLY A 256 -8.40 -14.55 -7.33
N THR A 257 -8.32 -13.29 -7.76
CA THR A 257 -7.55 -12.94 -8.96
C THR A 257 -6.08 -13.24 -8.73
N GLU A 258 -5.44 -13.94 -9.67
CA GLU A 258 -4.01 -14.22 -9.58
C GLU A 258 -3.21 -12.91 -9.52
N PHE A 259 -2.34 -12.80 -8.51
CA PHE A 259 -1.35 -11.73 -8.47
C PHE A 259 -0.45 -11.86 -9.66
N ARG A 260 -0.46 -10.83 -10.49
CA ARG A 260 0.44 -10.77 -11.61
C ARG A 260 1.77 -10.27 -11.06
N ILE A 261 2.79 -11.09 -11.17
CA ILE A 261 4.16 -10.77 -10.72
C ILE A 261 5.05 -10.45 -11.94
N ARG A 262 4.84 -11.18 -13.04
CA ARG A 262 5.46 -10.94 -14.35
C ARG A 262 4.43 -11.14 -15.45
N ASP A 263 4.66 -10.51 -16.59
CA ASP A 263 3.93 -10.76 -17.84
C ASP A 263 4.76 -11.63 -18.80
N ASP A 264 4.17 -12.11 -19.89
CA ASP A 264 4.77 -13.01 -20.91
C ASP A 264 6.05 -12.47 -21.61
N GLY A 265 6.56 -11.31 -21.18
CA GLY A 265 7.77 -10.66 -21.70
C GLY A 265 8.64 -10.03 -20.61
N ASP A 266 8.71 -10.62 -19.41
CA ASP A 266 9.55 -10.15 -18.28
C ASP A 266 9.22 -8.76 -17.72
N ASN A 267 8.07 -8.18 -18.07
CA ASN A 267 7.67 -6.91 -17.49
C ASN A 267 7.37 -7.08 -15.99
N ILE A 268 8.14 -6.36 -15.17
CA ILE A 268 7.92 -6.25 -13.72
C ILE A 268 6.58 -5.55 -13.49
N LEU A 269 5.76 -6.14 -12.62
CA LEU A 269 4.43 -5.64 -12.32
C LEU A 269 4.42 -4.91 -10.99
N TRP A 270 3.75 -3.76 -11.00
CA TRP A 270 3.73 -2.84 -9.89
C TRP A 270 2.31 -2.68 -9.34
N TYR A 271 2.21 -2.30 -8.09
CA TYR A 271 0.94 -1.99 -7.44
C TYR A 271 0.95 -0.56 -6.93
N TRP A 272 -0.14 0.17 -7.21
CA TRP A 272 -0.29 1.53 -6.74
C TRP A 272 -0.39 1.57 -5.22
N SER A 273 0.27 2.58 -4.66
CA SER A 273 -0.01 3.04 -3.31
C SER A 273 -0.76 4.37 -3.34
N SER A 274 -1.38 4.72 -2.22
CA SER A 274 -1.91 6.07 -1.98
C SER A 274 -0.82 7.04 -1.51
N SER A 275 0.44 6.61 -1.45
CA SER A 275 1.57 7.45 -1.07
C SER A 275 2.15 8.21 -2.26
N TYR A 276 2.53 9.46 -2.01
CA TYR A 276 3.21 10.34 -2.97
C TYR A 276 4.71 10.24 -2.87
N THR A 277 5.39 10.63 -3.94
CA THR A 277 6.86 10.68 -4.01
C THR A 277 7.31 12.11 -4.25
N ASN A 278 8.49 12.46 -3.74
CA ASN A 278 9.09 13.79 -3.92
C ASN A 278 10.31 13.78 -4.86
N ASP A 279 10.61 12.65 -5.50
CA ASP A 279 12.00 12.32 -5.87
C ASP A 279 12.42 12.63 -7.32
N CYS A 280 11.56 13.16 -8.20
CA CYS A 280 12.05 13.72 -9.47
C CYS A 280 11.03 14.54 -10.27
N ASP A 281 9.74 14.21 -10.23
CA ASP A 281 8.68 15.00 -10.85
C ASP A 281 7.41 15.04 -9.97
N GLU A 282 6.67 16.15 -10.03
CA GLU A 282 5.41 16.32 -9.28
C GLU A 282 4.29 15.39 -9.78
N GLN A 283 4.61 14.59 -10.81
CA GLN A 283 3.71 13.73 -11.56
C GLN A 283 3.79 12.27 -11.13
N SER A 284 4.59 11.92 -10.13
CA SER A 284 4.77 10.52 -9.71
C SER A 284 4.02 10.16 -8.42
N ALA A 285 3.63 8.89 -8.32
CA ALA A 285 3.12 8.25 -7.11
C ALA A 285 3.96 7.01 -6.78
N ALA A 286 3.94 6.61 -5.50
CA ALA A 286 4.74 5.48 -5.04
C ALA A 286 4.06 4.16 -5.41
N THR A 287 4.88 3.19 -5.75
CA THR A 287 4.45 1.84 -6.14
C THR A 287 5.34 0.80 -5.48
N ILE A 288 4.86 -0.43 -5.38
CA ILE A 288 5.66 -1.56 -4.94
C ILE A 288 5.65 -2.68 -5.98
N ASN A 289 6.77 -3.38 -6.11
CA ASN A 289 6.81 -4.71 -6.68
C ASN A 289 6.66 -5.73 -5.54
N LEU A 290 5.60 -6.54 -5.58
CA LEU A 290 5.35 -7.55 -4.53
C LEU A 290 6.24 -8.81 -4.68
N GLU A 291 7.00 -8.97 -5.77
CA GLU A 291 7.98 -10.07 -5.91
C GLU A 291 9.14 -9.92 -4.93
N ASP A 292 9.73 -8.73 -4.88
CA ASP A 292 10.98 -8.43 -4.19
C ASP A 292 10.85 -7.34 -3.12
N GLY A 293 9.68 -6.70 -3.04
CA GLY A 293 9.40 -5.64 -2.07
C GLY A 293 10.00 -4.29 -2.46
N ASP A 294 10.53 -4.18 -3.68
CA ASP A 294 11.12 -2.94 -4.16
C ASP A 294 10.05 -1.87 -4.31
N ALA A 295 10.38 -0.65 -3.90
CA ALA A 295 9.49 0.49 -4.00
C ALA A 295 10.03 1.45 -5.05
N SER A 296 9.19 1.89 -5.98
CA SER A 296 9.58 2.79 -7.08
C SER A 296 8.56 3.90 -7.33
N ALA A 297 8.97 4.91 -8.10
CA ALA A 297 8.17 6.07 -8.49
C ALA A 297 7.70 5.89 -9.92
N HIS A 298 6.38 5.96 -10.13
CA HIS A 298 5.83 5.93 -11.47
C HIS A 298 4.89 7.10 -11.70
N LYS A 299 4.85 7.59 -12.94
CA LYS A 299 3.94 8.66 -13.34
C LYS A 299 2.50 8.25 -13.04
N LYS A 300 1.76 9.16 -12.41
CA LYS A 300 0.37 8.98 -12.00
C LYS A 300 -0.55 8.62 -13.16
N SER A 301 -0.28 9.17 -14.34
CA SER A 301 -0.98 8.82 -15.59
C SER A 301 -0.07 7.99 -16.48
N LEU A 302 -0.56 6.81 -16.88
CA LEU A 302 0.12 5.90 -17.79
C LEU A 302 -0.14 6.37 -19.22
N SER A 303 0.82 7.09 -19.82
CA SER A 303 0.68 7.50 -21.22
C SER A 303 0.62 6.28 -22.13
N THR A 304 -0.34 6.24 -23.05
CA THR A 304 -0.57 5.12 -23.98
C THR A 304 0.54 4.91 -25.02
N SER A 305 1.54 5.80 -25.11
CA SER A 305 2.46 5.83 -26.25
C SER A 305 3.83 5.18 -26.04
N GLN A 306 4.07 4.50 -24.91
CA GLN A 306 5.38 3.87 -24.67
C GLN A 306 5.25 2.36 -24.54
N TYR A 307 5.91 1.66 -25.46
CA TYR A 307 6.01 0.19 -25.54
C TYR A 307 6.65 -0.44 -24.28
N TYR A 308 7.17 0.38 -23.36
CA TYR A 308 7.84 0.00 -22.11
C TYR A 308 7.20 0.65 -20.88
N ALA A 309 5.95 1.12 -20.98
CA ALA A 309 5.26 1.62 -19.80
C ALA A 309 5.07 0.47 -18.79
N PRO A 310 5.44 0.66 -17.51
CA PRO A 310 5.19 -0.34 -16.48
C PRO A 310 3.69 -0.59 -16.37
N LYS A 311 3.31 -1.85 -16.18
CA LYS A 311 1.93 -2.24 -15.92
C LYS A 311 1.68 -2.15 -14.42
N ILE A 312 0.79 -1.24 -14.02
CA ILE A 312 0.55 -0.92 -12.62
C ILE A 312 -0.92 -1.18 -12.29
N TYR A 313 -1.17 -2.04 -11.30
CA TYR A 313 -2.51 -2.48 -10.91
C TYR A 313 -2.97 -1.80 -9.62
N GLY A 314 -4.28 -1.73 -9.45
CA GLY A 314 -4.92 -1.35 -8.19
C GLY A 314 -5.12 -2.58 -7.31
N LEU A 315 -4.74 -2.46 -6.05
CA LEU A 315 -5.07 -3.41 -4.98
C LEU A 315 -5.77 -2.64 -3.86
N VAL A 316 -6.70 -3.28 -3.18
CA VAL A 316 -7.45 -2.68 -2.07
C VAL A 316 -7.16 -3.39 -0.76
N ILE A 317 -7.21 -2.61 0.32
CA ILE A 317 -7.17 -3.13 1.67
C ILE A 317 -8.32 -2.54 2.50
N ARG A 318 -8.63 -3.20 3.62
CA ARG A 318 -9.63 -2.78 4.59
C ARG A 318 -9.17 -3.14 6.00
N GLU A 319 -9.55 -2.33 6.97
CA GLU A 319 -9.38 -2.65 8.40
C GLU A 319 -10.55 -3.50 8.90
N PHE A 320 -10.26 -4.56 9.66
CA PHE A 320 -11.20 -5.56 10.17
C PHE A 320 -11.32 -5.54 11.70
#